data_AF-A0A955AZ98-F1
#
_entry.id   AF-A0A955AZ98-F1
#
_cell.length_a   1.000
_cell.length_b   1.000
_cell.length_c   1.000
_cell.angle_alpha   90.00
_cell.angle_beta   90.00
_cell.angle_gamma   90.00
#
_symmetry.space_group_name_H-M   'P 1'
#
loop_
_entity.id
_entity.type
_entity.pdbx_description
1 polymer ?
#
loop_
_entity_poly.entity_id
_entity_poly.type
_entity_poly.pdbx_seq_one_letter_code
_entity_poly.pdbx_strand_id
1 'polypeptide(L)'
;YSCDGLIISTPIGSTAHSLSAGGPILRKNLQAFVISPVSPHTLTVRPVVDTAERIYEMVVPQPNDGTSVVVDGRVLDQVQPNDRVRVERAAARFKMIEVPNHDYYRTLRDKLGWAGNLRMETDRR
;
A
#
# COMPACT_ATOMS: atom_id res chain seq x y z
N TYR A 1 -11.57 -11.75 5.03
CA TYR A 1 -12.08 -10.63 4.21
C TYR A 1 -12.96 -11.20 3.12
N SER A 2 -14.07 -10.55 2.77
CA SER A 2 -14.82 -10.84 1.54
C SER A 2 -14.63 -9.64 0.61
N CYS A 3 -13.94 -9.85 -0.51
CA CYS A 3 -13.46 -8.80 -1.40
C CYS A 3 -12.95 -9.42 -2.71
N ASP A 4 -12.79 -8.60 -3.74
CA ASP A 4 -12.26 -9.04 -5.03
C ASP A 4 -10.75 -9.32 -4.97
N GLY A 5 -10.05 -8.73 -4.01
CA GLY A 5 -8.63 -8.96 -3.78
C GLY A 5 -8.12 -8.30 -2.50
N LEU A 6 -6.88 -8.61 -2.12
CA LEU A 6 -6.21 -8.04 -0.97
C LEU A 6 -4.82 -7.55 -1.36
N ILE A 7 -4.51 -6.29 -1.06
CA ILE A 7 -3.20 -5.69 -1.28
C ILE A 7 -2.47 -5.66 0.07
N ILE A 8 -1.26 -6.22 0.11
CA ILE A 8 -0.31 -5.99 1.20
C ILE A 8 0.82 -5.14 0.65
N SER A 9 0.95 -3.92 1.19
CA SER A 9 1.87 -2.91 0.67
C SER A 9 2.92 -2.52 1.68
N THR A 10 4.15 -2.34 1.21
CA THR A 10 5.19 -1.62 1.95
C THR A 10 4.86 -0.12 2.06
N PRO A 11 5.56 0.67 2.88
CA PRO A 11 5.36 2.11 2.95
C PRO A 11 5.65 2.84 1.63
N ILE A 12 6.54 2.31 0.79
CA ILE A 12 6.81 2.88 -0.53
C ILE A 12 5.69 2.53 -1.52
N GLY A 13 5.17 1.31 -1.44
CA GLY A 13 4.02 0.89 -2.24
C GLY A 13 2.71 1.56 -1.81
N SER A 14 2.66 2.22 -0.65
CA SER A 14 1.42 2.81 -0.12
C SER A 14 0.86 3.91 -1.02
N THR A 15 1.68 4.49 -1.88
CA THR A 15 1.30 5.50 -2.87
C THR A 15 0.97 4.90 -4.25
N ALA A 16 1.06 3.58 -4.41
CA ALA A 16 0.74 2.85 -5.64
C ALA A 16 -0.69 2.26 -5.54
N HIS A 17 -0.88 0.99 -5.89
CA HIS A 17 -2.21 0.34 -5.89
C HIS A 17 -2.92 0.42 -4.54
N SER A 18 -2.19 0.39 -3.41
CA SER A 18 -2.80 0.55 -2.08
C SER A 18 -3.52 1.89 -1.93
N LEU A 19 -2.95 2.99 -2.48
CA LEU A 19 -3.60 4.31 -2.48
C LEU A 19 -4.91 4.29 -3.26
N SER A 20 -4.92 3.67 -4.44
CA SER A 20 -6.12 3.53 -5.28
C SER A 20 -7.21 2.70 -4.60
N ALA A 21 -6.82 1.73 -3.75
CA ALA A 21 -7.74 0.94 -2.93
C ALA A 21 -8.16 1.65 -1.63
N GLY A 22 -7.84 2.93 -1.47
CA GLY A 22 -8.19 3.74 -0.29
C GLY A 22 -7.25 3.58 0.90
N GLY A 23 -6.11 2.90 0.73
CA GLY A 23 -5.06 2.79 1.73
C GLY A 23 -4.39 4.13 2.08
N PRO A 24 -3.89 4.30 3.32
CA PRO A 24 -3.20 5.50 3.73
C PRO A 24 -1.83 5.65 3.08
N ILE A 25 -1.38 6.91 2.95
CA ILE A 25 0.00 7.22 2.56
C ILE A 25 0.89 7.10 3.79
N LEU A 26 1.90 6.25 3.72
CA LEU A 26 2.88 6.04 4.78
C LEU A 26 4.20 6.72 4.48
N ARG A 27 4.94 7.13 5.52
CA ARG A 27 6.30 7.64 5.35
C ARG A 27 7.22 6.48 4.94
N LYS A 28 8.11 6.70 3.95
CA LYS A 28 9.01 5.68 3.36
C LYS A 28 9.80 4.84 4.38
N ASN A 29 10.21 5.42 5.50
CA ASN A 29 11.04 4.78 6.52
C ASN A 29 10.25 4.05 7.61
N LEU A 30 8.92 4.12 7.60
CA LEU A 30 8.09 3.44 8.59
C LEU A 30 8.26 1.92 8.47
N GLN A 31 8.31 1.20 9.59
CA GLN A 31 8.40 -0.26 9.59
C GLN A 31 6.99 -0.86 9.72
N ALA A 32 6.19 -0.74 8.67
CA ALA A 32 4.80 -1.18 8.65
C ALA A 32 4.40 -1.75 7.29
N PHE A 33 3.36 -2.59 7.30
CA PHE A 33 2.60 -2.94 6.11
C PHE A 33 1.22 -2.26 6.15
N VAL A 34 0.69 -1.97 4.96
CA VAL A 34 -0.72 -1.61 4.76
C VAL A 34 -1.44 -2.81 4.15
N ILE A 35 -2.54 -3.22 4.76
CA ILE A 35 -3.43 -4.24 4.25
C ILE A 35 -4.68 -3.51 3.73
N SER A 36 -4.86 -3.46 2.41
CA SER A 36 -5.98 -2.77 1.76
C SER A 36 -6.84 -3.78 0.97
N PRO A 37 -8.13 -3.93 1.29
CA PRO A 37 -9.03 -4.74 0.47
C PRO A 37 -9.33 -4.02 -0.86
N VAL A 38 -9.51 -4.79 -1.93
CA VAL A 38 -10.01 -4.31 -3.22
C VAL A 38 -11.49 -4.65 -3.30
N SER A 39 -12.35 -3.65 -3.50
CA SER A 39 -13.81 -3.82 -3.59
C SER A 39 -14.40 -4.70 -2.47
N PRO A 40 -14.23 -4.34 -1.18
CA PRO A 40 -14.77 -5.13 -0.08
C PRO A 40 -16.29 -5.22 -0.15
N HIS A 41 -16.85 -6.42 0.04
CA HIS A 41 -18.31 -6.66 0.01
C HIS A 41 -19.00 -6.28 1.33
N THR A 42 -18.31 -5.56 2.23
CA THR A 42 -18.85 -5.11 3.51
C THR A 42 -18.40 -3.68 3.81
N LEU A 43 -19.34 -2.83 4.22
CA LEU A 43 -19.15 -1.39 4.43
C LEU A 43 -18.18 -1.03 5.56
N THR A 44 -17.95 -1.93 6.50
CA THR A 44 -17.14 -1.69 7.70
C THR A 44 -15.65 -1.99 7.50
N VAL A 45 -15.27 -2.60 6.38
CA VAL A 45 -13.87 -2.94 6.13
C VAL A 45 -13.09 -1.66 5.86
N ARG A 46 -11.95 -1.51 6.53
CA ARG A 46 -11.02 -0.40 6.36
C ARG A 46 -9.61 -0.94 6.14
N PRO A 47 -8.75 -0.21 5.42
CA PRO A 47 -7.33 -0.53 5.39
C PRO A 47 -6.74 -0.54 6.80
N VAL A 48 -5.85 -1.50 7.05
CA VAL A 48 -5.17 -1.67 8.34
C VAL A 48 -3.68 -1.42 8.14
N VAL A 49 -3.09 -0.63 9.04
CA VAL A 49 -1.64 -0.46 9.13
C VAL A 49 -1.17 -1.26 10.34
N ASP A 50 -0.21 -2.15 10.12
CA ASP A 50 0.32 -3.01 11.17
C ASP A 50 1.84 -3.19 11.02
N THR A 51 2.49 -3.69 12.07
CA THR A 51 3.95 -3.83 12.14
C THR A 51 4.52 -4.71 11.03
N ALA A 52 5.66 -4.31 10.47
CA ALA A 52 6.40 -5.13 9.51
C ALA A 52 7.17 -6.30 10.16
N GLU A 53 7.10 -6.47 11.49
CA GLU A 53 7.78 -7.56 12.20
C GLU A 53 6.97 -8.86 12.22
N ARG A 54 5.70 -8.81 11.81
CA ARG A 54 4.83 -9.98 11.74
C ARG A 54 4.91 -10.68 10.38
N ILE A 55 4.54 -11.94 10.41
CA ILE A 55 4.29 -12.75 9.22
C ILE A 55 2.78 -12.73 8.98
N TYR A 56 2.38 -12.36 7.78
CA TYR A 56 1.01 -12.41 7.33
C TYR A 56 0.84 -13.65 6.45
N GLU A 57 -0.18 -14.44 6.73
CA GLU A 57 -0.52 -15.60 5.91
C GLU A 57 -1.95 -15.45 5.42
N MET A 58 -2.15 -15.65 4.13
CA MET A 58 -3.44 -15.59 3.46
C MET A 58 -3.70 -16.92 2.79
N VAL A 59 -4.92 -17.43 2.97
CA VAL A 59 -5.43 -18.60 2.27
C VAL A 59 -6.65 -18.17 1.50
N VAL A 60 -6.72 -18.55 0.22
CA VAL A 60 -7.93 -18.42 -0.59
C VAL A 60 -8.52 -19.83 -0.72
N PRO A 61 -9.57 -20.18 0.05
CA PRO A 61 -10.08 -21.55 0.05
C PRO A 61 -10.66 -21.98 -1.29
N GLN A 62 -11.26 -21.03 -2.01
CA GLN A 62 -11.93 -21.23 -3.29
C GLN A 62 -11.52 -20.09 -4.24
N PRO A 63 -10.32 -20.16 -4.85
CA PRO A 63 -9.90 -19.18 -5.83
C PRO A 63 -10.76 -19.29 -7.10
N ASN A 64 -11.12 -18.16 -7.69
CA ASN A 64 -11.70 -18.11 -9.02
C ASN A 64 -10.60 -18.37 -10.08
N ASP A 65 -10.99 -18.77 -11.28
CA ASP A 65 -10.07 -18.87 -12.42
C ASP A 65 -9.31 -17.54 -12.64
N GLY A 66 -7.98 -17.63 -12.71
CA GLY A 66 -7.11 -16.47 -12.87
C GLY A 66 -6.77 -15.73 -11.58
N THR A 67 -7.28 -16.15 -10.41
CA THR A 67 -6.80 -15.63 -9.12
C THR A 67 -5.30 -15.81 -9.03
N SER A 68 -4.56 -14.71 -8.86
CA SER A 68 -3.11 -14.71 -8.98
C SER A 68 -2.45 -13.88 -7.88
N VAL A 69 -1.24 -14.28 -7.50
CA VAL A 69 -0.34 -13.45 -6.69
C VAL A 69 0.43 -12.52 -7.62
N VAL A 70 0.33 -11.22 -7.36
CA VAL A 70 1.03 -10.18 -8.13
C VAL A 70 1.98 -9.44 -7.21
N VAL A 71 3.26 -9.37 -7.59
CA VAL A 71 4.30 -8.67 -6.84
C VAL A 71 4.87 -7.57 -7.72
N ASP A 72 4.81 -6.32 -7.25
CA ASP A 72 5.26 -5.13 -7.97
C ASP A 72 4.78 -5.05 -9.44
N GLY A 73 3.51 -5.42 -9.65
CA GLY A 73 2.85 -5.38 -10.96
C GLY A 73 3.16 -6.58 -11.88
N ARG A 74 3.89 -7.59 -11.40
CA ARG A 74 4.18 -8.82 -12.16
C ARG A 74 3.45 -10.00 -11.55
N VAL A 75 2.79 -10.80 -12.39
CA VAL A 75 2.18 -12.05 -11.98
C VAL A 75 3.30 -13.00 -11.57
N LEU A 76 3.27 -13.43 -10.31
CA LEU A 76 4.22 -14.39 -9.76
C LEU A 76 3.72 -15.81 -10.02
N ASP A 77 2.46 -16.08 -9.64
CA ASP A 77 1.84 -17.39 -9.79
C ASP A 77 0.31 -17.30 -9.70
N GLN A 78 -0.39 -18.35 -10.14
CA GLN A 78 -1.81 -18.55 -9.90
C GLN A 78 -2.06 -19.24 -8.57
N VAL A 79 -3.08 -18.80 -7.85
CA VAL A 79 -3.44 -19.35 -6.53
C VAL A 79 -4.30 -20.57 -6.71
N GLN A 80 -3.87 -21.70 -6.15
CA GLN A 80 -4.66 -22.93 -6.08
C GLN A 80 -5.39 -23.05 -4.74
N PRO A 81 -6.46 -23.87 -4.67
CA PRO A 81 -7.16 -24.13 -3.41
C PRO A 81 -6.19 -24.62 -2.32
N ASN A 82 -6.28 -23.99 -1.14
CA ASN A 82 -5.43 -24.26 0.04
C ASN A 82 -3.98 -23.77 -0.04
N ASP A 83 -3.58 -23.08 -1.11
CA ASP A 83 -2.30 -22.38 -1.11
C ASP A 83 -2.23 -21.34 0.01
N ARG A 84 -1.02 -21.19 0.55
CA ARG A 84 -0.70 -20.20 1.59
C ARG A 84 0.22 -19.16 1.00
N VAL A 85 -0.30 -17.95 0.84
CA VAL A 85 0.51 -16.79 0.49
C VAL A 85 1.04 -16.20 1.78
N ARG A 86 2.36 -16.32 1.98
CA ARG A 86 3.05 -15.80 3.16
C ARG A 86 3.82 -14.53 2.80
N VAL A 87 3.57 -13.46 3.55
CA VAL A 87 4.24 -12.16 3.40
C VAL A 87 4.94 -11.81 4.70
N GLU A 88 6.23 -11.54 4.62
CA GLU A 88 7.06 -11.11 5.75
C GLU A 88 8.08 -10.07 5.29
N ARG A 89 8.61 -9.29 6.24
CA ARG A 89 9.67 -8.33 5.93
C ARG A 89 10.94 -9.08 5.56
N ALA A 90 11.44 -8.83 4.36
CA ALA A 90 12.73 -9.35 3.91
C ALA A 90 13.87 -8.89 4.83
N ALA A 91 14.88 -9.75 4.99
CA ALA A 91 16.13 -9.39 5.67
C ALA A 91 16.93 -8.35 4.86
N ALA A 92 16.86 -8.44 3.52
CA ALA A 92 17.47 -7.49 2.61
C ALA A 92 16.74 -6.14 2.63
N ARG A 93 17.52 -5.05 2.60
CA ARG A 93 17.03 -3.67 2.42
C ARG A 93 17.63 -3.10 1.15
N PHE A 94 16.82 -2.48 0.30
CA PHE A 94 17.35 -1.70 -0.83
C PHE A 94 17.81 -0.32 -0.32
N LYS A 95 18.84 0.25 -0.96
CA LYS A 95 19.33 1.61 -0.66
C LYS A 95 18.64 2.59 -1.61
N MET A 96 18.08 3.66 -1.06
CA MET A 96 17.51 4.76 -1.83
C MET A 96 18.43 5.98 -1.75
N ILE A 97 18.70 6.61 -2.89
CA ILE A 97 19.43 7.88 -2.96
C ILE A 97 18.39 9.00 -3.01
N GLU A 98 18.55 9.98 -2.13
CA GLU A 98 17.76 11.21 -2.16
C GLU A 98 18.60 12.33 -2.78
N VAL A 99 18.05 12.97 -3.82
CA VAL A 99 18.70 14.09 -4.51
C VAL A 99 18.37 15.38 -3.76
N PRO A 100 19.34 16.30 -3.57
CA PRO A 100 19.07 17.62 -2.99
C PRO A 100 17.89 18.31 -3.70
N ASN A 101 17.05 18.99 -2.93
CA ASN A 101 15.83 19.68 -3.40
C ASN A 101 14.66 18.78 -3.86
N HIS A 102 14.78 17.46 -3.75
CA HIS A 102 13.73 16.49 -4.06
C HIS A 102 13.15 15.86 -2.79
N ASP A 103 12.37 16.66 -2.04
CA ASP A 103 11.70 16.21 -0.81
C ASP A 103 10.56 15.21 -1.10
N TYR A 104 10.40 14.25 -0.20
CA TYR A 104 9.26 13.33 -0.13
C TYR A 104 7.89 14.04 -0.22
N TYR A 105 7.62 15.03 0.63
CA TYR A 105 6.32 15.69 0.67
C TYR A 105 6.12 16.61 -0.53
N ARG A 106 7.17 17.26 -1.02
CA ARG A 106 7.14 17.96 -2.31
C ARG A 106 6.73 17.02 -3.45
N THR A 107 7.36 15.84 -3.53
CA THR A 107 7.04 14.83 -4.55
C THR A 107 5.57 14.38 -4.43
N LEU A 108 5.09 14.09 -3.22
CA LEU A 108 3.68 13.75 -3.00
C LEU A 108 2.76 14.88 -3.44
N ARG A 109 3.09 16.13 -3.07
CA ARG A 109 2.30 17.30 -3.42
C ARG A 109 2.14 17.46 -4.92
N ASP A 110 3.26 17.38 -5.64
CA ASP A 110 3.31 17.58 -7.08
C ASP A 110 2.60 16.43 -7.81
N LYS A 111 2.75 15.18 -7.33
CA LYS A 111 2.14 13.99 -7.95
C LYS A 111 0.65 13.85 -7.66
N LEU A 112 0.19 14.26 -6.47
CA LEU A 112 -1.21 14.14 -6.05
C LEU A 112 -2.00 15.44 -6.25
N GLY A 113 -1.37 16.51 -6.72
CA GLY A 113 -1.99 17.81 -6.86
C GLY A 113 -2.46 18.41 -5.53
N TRP A 114 -1.77 18.13 -4.42
CA TRP A 114 -2.13 18.63 -3.09
C TRP A 114 -1.77 20.12 -2.92
N ALA A 115 -2.42 20.99 -3.68
CA ALA A 115 -2.36 22.43 -3.46
C ALA A 115 -3.43 22.81 -2.43
N GLY A 116 -3.04 22.95 -1.17
CA GLY A 116 -3.86 23.64 -0.19
C GLY A 116 -3.90 25.13 -0.53
N ASN A 117 -5.08 25.71 -0.69
CA ASN A 117 -5.25 27.17 -0.68
C ASN A 117 -5.03 27.69 0.75
N LEU A 118 -3.78 27.74 1.22
CA LEU A 118 -3.42 28.57 2.37
C LEU A 118 -3.39 30.01 1.89
N ARG A 119 -4.59 30.62 1.81
CA ARG A 119 -4.71 32.09 1.77
C ARG A 119 -4.20 32.60 3.09
N MET A 120 -2.91 32.92 3.13
CA MET A 120 -2.36 33.77 4.18
C MET A 120 -2.89 35.17 3.87
N GLU A 121 -4.02 35.55 4.48
CA GLU A 121 -4.41 36.95 4.57
C GLU A 121 -3.27 37.66 5.30
N THR A 122 -2.41 38.29 4.52
CA THR A 122 -1.44 39.24 5.07
C THR A 122 -2.26 40.48 5.38
N ASP A 123 -2.76 40.54 6.62
CA ASP A 123 -3.34 41.74 7.20
C ASP A 123 -2.28 42.84 7.15
N ARG A 124 -2.35 43.67 6.10
CA ARG A 124 -1.54 44.87 5.96
C ARG A 124 -2.20 45.95 6.82
N ARG A 125 -1.64 46.17 8.00
CA ARG A 125 -1.70 47.48 8.66
C ARG A 125 -0.94 48.52 7.84
#